data_AF-A0A3D4TDP0-F1
#
_entry.id   AF-A0A3D4TDP0-F1
#
_cell.length_a   1.000
_cell.length_b   1.000
_cell.length_c   1.000
_cell.angle_alpha   90.00
_cell.angle_beta   90.00
_cell.angle_gamma   90.00
#
_symmetry.space_group_name_H-M   'P 1'
#
loop_
_entity.id
_entity.type
_entity.pdbx_description
1 polymer ?
#
loop_
_entity_poly.entity_id
_entity_poly.type
_entity_poly.pdbx_seq_one_letter_code
_entity_poly.pdbx_strand_id
1 'polypeptide(L)'
;MSLQTIIDFLDPISVAHISLDEAYKPTQIGQHITVYEEEFPDLQDADLILIGCTEMRGGASEVSQSNSPDKVRREFYQLFHWHKDVKVADIGNIKIGATLLDTYAALREVLTELILLNKKVLILGGSHDVTMAQYGAYASLKRIIEASCVDARMDMDTDSLLPADNFLMELFTSEPNFLRHYNHIG
;
A
#
# COMPACT_ATOMS: atom_id res chain seq x y z
N MET A 1 14.10 -6.40 -11.30
CA MET A 1 13.43 -7.51 -12.03
C MET A 1 12.73 -6.88 -13.24
N SER A 2 11.91 -7.59 -14.04
CA SER A 2 11.05 -6.92 -15.05
C SER A 2 9.73 -6.51 -14.38
N LEU A 3 9.04 -5.47 -14.85
CA LEU A 3 7.69 -5.12 -14.36
C LEU A 3 6.71 -6.31 -14.49
N GLN A 4 6.98 -7.26 -15.39
CA GLN A 4 6.17 -8.48 -15.52
C GLN A 4 6.20 -9.37 -14.27
N THR A 5 7.29 -9.38 -13.51
CA THR A 5 7.41 -10.25 -12.32
C THR A 5 6.63 -9.73 -11.12
N ILE A 6 6.28 -8.43 -11.07
CA ILE A 6 5.46 -7.91 -9.96
C ILE A 6 3.97 -8.23 -10.12
N ILE A 7 3.51 -8.48 -11.34
CA ILE A 7 2.10 -8.77 -11.66
C ILE A 7 1.63 -10.06 -10.97
N ASP A 8 2.53 -11.03 -10.82
CA ASP A 8 2.22 -12.30 -10.16
C ASP A 8 1.79 -12.11 -8.69
N PHE A 9 2.22 -11.03 -8.04
CA PHE A 9 1.86 -10.67 -6.67
C PHE A 9 0.60 -9.80 -6.55
N LEU A 10 -0.05 -9.46 -7.67
CA LEU A 10 -1.16 -8.51 -7.71
C LEU A 10 -2.45 -9.17 -8.17
N ASP A 11 -3.54 -8.81 -7.50
CA ASP A 11 -4.90 -9.05 -7.94
C ASP A 11 -5.45 -7.77 -8.59
N PRO A 12 -6.03 -7.86 -9.80
CA PRO A 12 -6.70 -6.72 -10.40
C PRO A 12 -7.94 -6.30 -9.58
N ILE A 13 -8.38 -5.07 -9.80
CA ILE A 13 -9.61 -4.55 -9.18
C ILE A 13 -10.71 -4.42 -10.23
N SER A 14 -11.96 -4.33 -9.78
CA SER A 14 -13.11 -4.06 -10.65
C SER A 14 -13.62 -2.65 -10.41
N VAL A 15 -13.45 -1.79 -11.40
CA VAL A 15 -13.92 -0.39 -11.34
C VAL A 15 -15.44 -0.37 -11.24
N ALA A 16 -16.14 -1.25 -11.96
CA ALA A 16 -17.59 -1.39 -11.90
C ALA A 16 -18.08 -1.77 -10.49
N HIS A 17 -17.41 -2.71 -9.82
CA HIS A 17 -17.76 -3.07 -8.44
C HIS A 17 -17.51 -1.91 -7.47
N ILE A 18 -16.38 -1.21 -7.61
CA ILE A 18 -16.03 -0.05 -6.78
C ILE A 18 -17.03 1.11 -6.97
N SER A 19 -17.46 1.35 -8.22
CA SER A 19 -18.39 2.42 -8.57
C SER A 19 -19.87 2.05 -8.42
N LEU A 20 -20.19 0.81 -8.03
CA LEU A 20 -21.56 0.27 -8.01
C LEU A 20 -22.27 0.41 -9.36
N ASP A 21 -21.55 0.07 -10.44
CA ASP A 21 -21.98 0.18 -11.83
C ASP A 21 -22.32 1.61 -12.29
N GLU A 22 -21.95 2.64 -11.51
CA GLU A 22 -22.06 4.04 -11.92
C GLU A 22 -20.83 4.48 -12.72
N ALA A 23 -21.05 5.23 -13.80
CA ALA A 23 -19.96 5.80 -14.59
C ALA A 23 -19.40 7.06 -13.91
N TYR A 24 -18.08 7.21 -13.90
CA TYR A 24 -17.44 8.43 -13.43
C TYR A 24 -17.66 9.60 -14.41
N LYS A 25 -17.85 10.79 -13.85
CA LYS A 25 -17.98 12.01 -14.64
C LYS A 25 -16.61 12.45 -15.16
N PRO A 26 -16.54 13.18 -16.29
CA PRO A 26 -15.29 13.74 -16.81
C PRO A 26 -14.54 14.67 -15.83
N THR A 27 -15.21 15.12 -14.77
CA THR A 27 -14.62 15.95 -13.72
C THR A 27 -14.10 15.16 -12.53
N GLN A 28 -14.24 13.82 -12.49
CA GLN A 28 -13.87 12.97 -11.36
C GLN A 28 -12.59 12.19 -11.61
N ILE A 29 -11.82 11.92 -10.55
CA ILE A 29 -10.53 11.20 -10.64
C ILE A 29 -10.69 9.82 -11.30
N GLY A 30 -11.77 9.09 -10.96
CA GLY A 30 -12.04 7.75 -11.49
C GLY A 30 -12.12 7.67 -13.02
N GLN A 31 -12.38 8.78 -13.71
CA GLN A 31 -12.41 8.84 -15.17
C GLN A 31 -11.01 9.00 -15.82
N HIS A 32 -10.02 9.43 -15.05
CA HIS A 32 -8.67 9.78 -15.55
C HIS A 32 -7.56 8.88 -15.02
N ILE A 33 -7.84 8.06 -14.01
CA ILE A 33 -6.90 7.10 -13.45
C ILE A 33 -6.76 5.88 -14.36
N THR A 34 -5.54 5.40 -14.57
CA THR A 34 -5.30 4.12 -15.27
C THR A 34 -5.32 2.99 -14.25
N VAL A 35 -6.18 1.99 -14.46
CA VAL A 35 -6.44 0.94 -13.47
C VAL A 35 -6.06 -0.43 -14.02
N TYR A 36 -5.48 -1.27 -13.16
CA TYR A 36 -5.31 -2.69 -13.44
C TYR A 36 -6.63 -3.46 -13.27
N GLU A 37 -7.34 -3.70 -14.37
CA GLU A 37 -8.53 -4.56 -14.43
C GLU A 37 -8.23 -5.87 -15.19
N GLU A 38 -8.09 -5.78 -16.51
CA GLU A 38 -7.73 -6.93 -17.36
C GLU A 38 -6.26 -6.89 -17.76
N GLU A 39 -5.75 -5.69 -18.04
CA GLU A 39 -4.38 -5.44 -18.48
C GLU A 39 -3.64 -4.56 -17.48
N PHE A 40 -2.38 -4.93 -17.20
CA PHE A 40 -1.54 -4.15 -16.30
C PHE A 40 -1.19 -2.80 -16.94
N PRO A 41 -1.39 -1.67 -16.24
CA PRO A 41 -1.19 -0.34 -16.82
C PRO A 41 0.30 -0.04 -17.04
N ASP A 42 0.59 0.77 -18.05
CA ASP A 42 1.94 1.32 -18.22
C ASP A 42 2.22 2.36 -17.12
N LEU A 43 3.27 2.10 -16.35
CA LEU A 43 3.66 2.94 -15.23
C LEU A 43 4.65 4.04 -15.62
N GLN A 44 5.14 4.08 -16.87
CA GLN A 44 6.20 5.00 -17.28
C GLN A 44 5.86 6.46 -16.94
N ASP A 45 4.65 6.88 -17.27
CA ASP A 45 4.17 8.24 -17.09
C ASP A 45 3.46 8.50 -15.76
N ALA A 46 3.24 7.48 -14.93
CA ALA A 46 2.53 7.65 -13.66
C ALA A 46 3.40 8.37 -12.61
N ASP A 47 2.85 9.41 -11.98
CA ASP A 47 3.48 10.17 -10.89
C ASP A 47 3.22 9.54 -9.52
N LEU A 48 2.04 8.93 -9.37
CA LEU A 48 1.58 8.28 -8.17
C LEU A 48 1.00 6.90 -8.50
N ILE A 49 1.44 5.89 -7.76
CA ILE A 49 0.95 4.52 -7.85
C ILE A 49 0.09 4.23 -6.62
N LEU A 50 -1.16 3.84 -6.83
CA LEU A 50 -2.01 3.28 -5.80
C LEU A 50 -1.84 1.77 -5.75
N ILE A 51 -1.69 1.24 -4.54
CA ILE A 51 -1.71 -0.20 -4.30
C ILE A 51 -2.51 -0.50 -3.04
N GLY A 52 -3.41 -1.46 -3.11
CA GLY A 52 -4.16 -1.92 -1.94
C GLY A 52 -3.47 -3.10 -1.26
N CYS A 53 -3.53 -3.14 0.07
CA CYS A 53 -3.16 -4.31 0.85
C CYS A 53 -4.32 -4.65 1.77
N THR A 54 -4.99 -5.76 1.52
CA THR A 54 -6.18 -6.18 2.28
C THR A 54 -5.83 -6.96 3.54
N GLU A 55 -4.53 -7.12 3.86
CA GLU A 55 -4.04 -7.91 4.99
C GLU A 55 -4.50 -7.34 6.33
N MET A 56 -5.07 -8.21 7.16
CA MET A 56 -5.58 -7.86 8.50
C MET A 56 -5.13 -8.85 9.57
N ARG A 57 -4.44 -9.94 9.22
CA ARG A 57 -4.03 -10.97 10.19
C ARG A 57 -3.03 -10.47 11.23
N GLY A 58 -2.35 -9.36 10.96
CA GLY A 58 -1.46 -8.71 11.92
C GLY A 58 -2.18 -7.91 13.01
N GLY A 59 -3.45 -7.56 12.81
CA GLY A 59 -4.27 -6.83 13.79
C GLY A 59 -5.31 -7.69 14.50
N ALA A 60 -6.08 -7.07 15.41
CA ALA A 60 -7.13 -7.72 16.20
C ALA A 60 -8.42 -8.07 15.41
N SER A 61 -8.35 -8.18 14.08
CA SER A 61 -9.52 -8.36 13.23
C SER A 61 -9.94 -9.83 13.18
N GLU A 62 -11.24 -10.10 13.34
CA GLU A 62 -11.82 -11.43 13.11
C GLU A 62 -11.76 -11.87 11.63
N VAL A 63 -11.60 -10.89 10.73
CA VAL A 63 -11.52 -11.12 9.28
C VAL A 63 -10.07 -10.98 8.83
N SER A 64 -9.57 -11.98 8.09
CA SER A 64 -8.22 -12.00 7.55
C SER A 64 -7.99 -11.05 6.38
N GLN A 65 -9.07 -10.66 5.68
CA GLN A 65 -9.02 -9.72 4.55
C GLN A 65 -10.02 -8.59 4.73
N SER A 66 -9.56 -7.36 4.52
CA SER A 66 -10.38 -6.16 4.60
C SER A 66 -10.81 -5.68 3.21
N ASN A 67 -12.05 -5.18 3.13
CA ASN A 67 -12.52 -4.39 1.99
C ASN A 67 -12.15 -2.90 2.12
N SER A 68 -11.19 -2.55 3.00
CA SER A 68 -10.76 -1.16 3.23
C SER A 68 -10.20 -0.49 1.99
N PRO A 69 -9.35 -1.13 1.16
CA PRO A 69 -8.79 -0.46 -0.01
C PRO A 69 -9.88 -0.01 -0.98
N ASP A 70 -10.86 -0.88 -1.28
CA ASP A 70 -11.92 -0.56 -2.23
C ASP A 70 -12.91 0.47 -1.67
N LYS A 71 -13.18 0.47 -0.36
CA LYS A 71 -13.94 1.55 0.29
C LYS A 71 -13.24 2.90 0.13
N VAL A 72 -11.93 2.95 0.30
CA VAL A 72 -11.15 4.18 0.07
C VAL A 72 -11.15 4.57 -1.39
N ARG A 73 -10.95 3.62 -2.32
CA ARG A 73 -11.01 3.86 -3.77
C ARG A 73 -12.34 4.43 -4.19
N ARG A 74 -13.44 3.89 -3.67
CA ARG A 74 -14.80 4.37 -3.97
C ARG A 74 -14.94 5.85 -3.68
N GLU A 75 -14.49 6.31 -2.51
CA GLU A 75 -14.56 7.73 -2.15
C GLU A 75 -13.53 8.56 -2.93
N PHE A 76 -12.30 8.06 -3.07
CA PHE A 76 -11.22 8.77 -3.77
C PHE A 76 -11.54 9.00 -5.26
N TYR A 77 -12.07 8.01 -5.96
CA TYR A 77 -12.39 8.10 -7.39
C TYR A 77 -13.52 9.10 -7.68
N GLN A 78 -14.41 9.34 -6.71
CA GLN A 78 -15.49 10.30 -6.83
C GLN A 78 -15.04 11.77 -6.68
N LEU A 79 -13.84 12.01 -6.13
CA LEU A 79 -13.32 13.36 -5.93
C LEU A 79 -13.12 14.08 -7.26
N PHE A 80 -13.23 15.41 -7.22
CA PHE A 80 -13.00 16.23 -8.41
C PHE A 80 -11.52 16.24 -8.82
N HIS A 81 -11.26 16.00 -10.10
CA HIS A 81 -9.95 16.03 -10.70
C HIS A 81 -9.54 17.47 -11.07
N TRP A 82 -8.98 18.20 -10.10
CA TRP A 82 -8.52 19.58 -10.30
C TRP A 82 -7.08 19.66 -10.82
N HIS A 83 -6.24 18.69 -10.46
CA HIS A 83 -4.80 18.66 -10.78
C HIS A 83 -4.51 17.73 -11.95
N LYS A 84 -4.77 18.21 -13.17
CA LYS A 84 -4.64 17.42 -14.41
C LYS A 84 -3.22 16.96 -14.76
N ASP A 85 -2.22 17.61 -14.17
CA ASP A 85 -0.82 17.29 -14.39
C ASP A 85 -0.34 16.09 -13.59
N VAL A 86 -1.12 15.61 -12.62
CA VAL A 86 -0.78 14.44 -11.80
C VAL A 86 -1.40 13.19 -12.39
N LYS A 87 -0.56 12.32 -12.95
CA LYS A 87 -1.00 11.02 -13.47
C LYS A 87 -0.99 9.97 -12.37
N VAL A 88 -2.15 9.37 -12.11
CA VAL A 88 -2.31 8.32 -11.11
C VAL A 88 -2.53 6.99 -11.83
N ALA A 89 -1.85 5.94 -11.38
CA ALA A 89 -2.12 4.57 -11.78
C ALA A 89 -2.47 3.72 -10.57
N ASP A 90 -3.54 2.92 -10.64
CA ASP A 90 -3.87 1.92 -9.62
C ASP A 90 -3.48 0.53 -10.14
N ILE A 91 -2.56 -0.11 -9.44
CA ILE A 91 -2.03 -1.43 -9.82
C ILE A 91 -2.76 -2.58 -9.11
N GLY A 92 -3.91 -2.30 -8.49
CA GLY A 92 -4.74 -3.29 -7.84
C GLY A 92 -4.33 -3.58 -6.40
N ASN A 93 -4.55 -4.81 -5.97
CA ASN A 93 -4.32 -5.27 -4.61
C ASN A 93 -3.16 -6.25 -4.53
N ILE A 94 -2.42 -6.26 -3.43
CA ILE A 94 -1.49 -7.36 -3.13
C ILE A 94 -2.30 -8.63 -2.88
N LYS A 95 -1.90 -9.70 -3.55
CA LYS A 95 -2.35 -11.06 -3.27
C LYS A 95 -1.96 -11.46 -1.86
N ILE A 96 -2.96 -11.88 -1.09
CA ILE A 96 -2.74 -12.38 0.27
C ILE A 96 -2.02 -13.72 0.20
N GLY A 97 -0.85 -13.78 0.84
CA GLY A 97 -0.04 -14.99 0.90
C GLY A 97 -0.60 -16.03 1.88
N ALA A 98 -0.07 -17.25 1.82
CA ALA A 98 -0.48 -18.33 2.72
C ALA A 98 -0.26 -17.94 4.20
N THR A 99 0.85 -17.27 4.49
CA THR A 99 1.16 -16.67 5.80
C THR A 99 1.20 -15.15 5.73
N LEU A 100 1.13 -14.49 6.90
CA LEU A 100 1.27 -13.04 7.02
C LEU A 100 2.61 -12.54 6.44
N LEU A 101 3.69 -13.28 6.73
CA LEU A 101 5.02 -12.98 6.22
C LEU A 101 5.13 -13.10 4.70
N ASP A 102 4.39 -14.03 4.09
CA ASP A 102 4.34 -14.15 2.63
C ASP A 102 3.69 -12.91 2.00
N THR A 103 2.62 -12.39 2.60
CA THR A 103 2.00 -11.12 2.16
C THR A 103 2.98 -9.95 2.30
N TYR A 104 3.70 -9.86 3.43
CA TYR A 104 4.71 -8.82 3.61
C TYR A 104 5.83 -8.92 2.59
N ALA A 105 6.28 -10.14 2.28
CA ALA A 105 7.32 -10.38 1.28
C ALA A 105 6.85 -9.96 -0.11
N ALA A 106 5.62 -10.30 -0.49
CA ALA A 106 5.01 -9.88 -1.76
C ALA A 106 4.92 -8.36 -1.86
N LEU A 107 4.36 -7.69 -0.84
CA LEU A 107 4.25 -6.23 -0.82
C LEU A 107 5.64 -5.57 -0.85
N ARG A 108 6.60 -6.07 -0.07
CA ARG A 108 7.97 -5.57 -0.06
C ARG A 108 8.61 -5.64 -1.45
N GLU A 109 8.43 -6.75 -2.16
CA GLU A 109 9.01 -6.93 -3.50
C GLU A 109 8.41 -5.94 -4.49
N VAL A 110 7.08 -5.82 -4.52
CA VAL A 110 6.38 -4.86 -5.39
C VAL A 110 6.84 -3.43 -5.09
N LEU A 111 6.90 -3.04 -3.81
CA LEU A 111 7.37 -1.71 -3.41
C LEU A 111 8.83 -1.47 -3.80
N THR A 112 9.70 -2.47 -3.63
CA THR A 112 11.13 -2.37 -3.96
C THR A 112 11.32 -2.01 -5.43
N GLU A 113 10.62 -2.72 -6.33
CA GLU A 113 10.68 -2.45 -7.77
C GLU A 113 10.11 -1.07 -8.13
N LEU A 114 8.98 -0.67 -7.53
CA LEU A 114 8.40 0.68 -7.75
C LEU A 114 9.33 1.80 -7.28
N ILE A 115 10.00 1.61 -6.14
CA ILE A 115 10.98 2.55 -5.58
C ILE A 115 12.23 2.64 -6.47
N LEU A 116 12.68 1.52 -7.06
CA LEU A 116 13.79 1.49 -8.03
C LEU A 116 13.44 2.25 -9.32
N LEU A 117 12.17 2.20 -9.73
CA LEU A 117 11.62 2.99 -10.85
C LEU A 117 11.34 4.46 -10.48
N ASN A 118 11.71 4.88 -9.26
CA ASN A 118 11.50 6.24 -8.75
C ASN A 118 10.02 6.66 -8.74
N LYS A 119 9.12 5.71 -8.52
CA LYS A 119 7.68 5.96 -8.40
C LYS A 119 7.29 6.26 -6.96
N LYS A 120 6.35 7.20 -6.79
CA LYS A 120 5.72 7.46 -5.49
C LYS A 120 4.58 6.48 -5.32
N VAL A 121 4.51 5.83 -4.18
CA VAL A 121 3.51 4.81 -3.91
C VAL A 121 2.64 5.24 -2.74
N LEU A 122 1.32 5.15 -2.92
CA LEU A 122 0.34 5.29 -1.86
C LEU A 122 -0.29 3.92 -1.61
N ILE A 123 -0.08 3.41 -0.40
CA ILE A 123 -0.60 2.12 0.03
C ILE A 123 -1.95 2.35 0.72
N LEU A 124 -3.00 1.73 0.19
CA LEU A 124 -4.29 1.64 0.84
C LEU A 124 -4.28 0.39 1.70
N GLY A 125 -3.94 0.55 2.99
CA GLY A 125 -3.65 -0.55 3.89
C GLY A 125 -4.87 -1.25 4.51
N GLY A 126 -4.53 -2.27 5.30
CA GLY A 126 -5.42 -2.95 6.22
C GLY A 126 -4.96 -2.70 7.66
N SER A 127 -4.24 -3.65 8.24
CA SER A 127 -3.67 -3.52 9.59
C SER A 127 -2.40 -2.67 9.62
N HIS A 128 -2.05 -2.13 10.80
CA HIS A 128 -0.97 -1.15 10.94
C HIS A 128 0.43 -1.75 10.69
N ASP A 129 0.60 -3.04 10.98
CA ASP A 129 1.81 -3.82 10.76
C ASP A 129 2.28 -3.90 9.30
N VAL A 130 1.38 -3.66 8.33
CA VAL A 130 1.72 -3.58 6.89
C VAL A 130 2.83 -2.55 6.63
N THR A 131 2.99 -1.57 7.52
CA THR A 131 4.11 -0.61 7.54
C THR A 131 5.47 -1.30 7.52
N MET A 132 5.61 -2.49 8.12
CA MET A 132 6.88 -3.24 8.13
C MET A 132 7.29 -3.72 6.74
N ALA A 133 6.34 -4.06 5.87
CA ALA A 133 6.64 -4.38 4.49
C ALA A 133 7.15 -3.15 3.72
N GLN A 134 6.55 -1.97 3.98
CA GLN A 134 7.00 -0.70 3.42
C GLN A 134 8.42 -0.34 3.89
N TYR A 135 8.69 -0.40 5.19
CA TYR A 135 10.03 -0.20 5.73
C TYR A 135 11.03 -1.19 5.13
N GLY A 136 10.65 -2.46 5.05
CA GLY A 136 11.48 -3.53 4.48
C GLY A 136 11.92 -3.27 3.04
N ALA A 137 11.11 -2.57 2.24
CA ALA A 137 11.48 -2.21 0.86
C ALA A 137 12.56 -1.12 0.81
N TYR A 138 12.55 -0.16 1.74
CA TYR A 138 13.63 0.82 1.85
C TYR A 138 14.89 0.19 2.44
N ALA A 139 14.74 -0.67 3.44
CA ALA A 139 15.83 -1.37 4.08
C ALA A 139 16.58 -2.32 3.11
N SER A 140 15.85 -3.05 2.25
CA SER A 140 16.46 -3.92 1.22
C SER A 140 17.35 -3.13 0.25
N LEU A 141 16.95 -1.89 -0.05
CA LEU A 141 17.69 -0.94 -0.89
C LEU A 141 18.75 -0.15 -0.12
N LYS A 142 18.91 -0.41 1.18
CA LYS A 142 19.81 0.31 2.10
C LYS A 142 19.57 1.83 2.08
N ARG A 143 18.33 2.26 1.87
CA ARG A 143 17.94 3.67 1.81
C ARG A 143 17.58 4.16 3.20
N ILE A 144 18.27 5.19 3.66
CA ILE A 144 17.94 5.87 4.91
C ILE A 144 16.65 6.66 4.73
N ILE A 145 15.68 6.46 5.63
CA ILE A 145 14.37 7.12 5.58
C ILE A 145 14.07 7.92 6.84
N GLU A 146 13.06 8.76 6.74
CA GLU A 146 12.37 9.37 7.87
C GLU A 146 10.92 8.91 7.85
N ALA A 147 10.38 8.59 9.02
CA ALA A 147 8.99 8.18 9.16
C ALA A 147 8.24 9.19 10.04
N SER A 148 7.02 9.50 9.65
CA SER A 148 6.08 10.23 10.48
C SER A 148 4.81 9.38 10.58
N CYS A 149 4.45 9.02 11.80
CA CYS A 149 3.27 8.23 12.11
C CYS A 149 2.25 9.12 12.81
N VAL A 150 1.01 9.07 12.34
CA VAL A 150 -0.10 9.80 12.92
C VAL A 150 -1.04 8.77 13.52
N ASP A 151 -0.99 8.61 14.84
CA ASP A 151 -1.79 7.62 15.56
C ASP A 151 -2.03 8.09 17.00
N ALA A 152 -3.11 7.61 17.62
CA ALA A 152 -3.44 7.87 19.02
C ALA A 152 -2.66 6.97 20.00
N ARG A 153 -1.92 5.98 19.49
CA ARG A 153 -1.18 4.99 20.28
C ARG A 153 0.20 4.76 19.71
N MET A 154 1.14 4.47 20.61
CA MET A 154 2.45 3.95 20.25
C MET A 154 2.39 2.41 20.28
N ASP A 155 2.38 1.80 19.11
CA ASP A 155 2.36 0.34 18.92
C ASP A 155 3.71 -0.32 19.22
N MET A 156 4.08 -0.29 20.50
CA MET A 156 5.31 -0.85 21.08
C MET A 156 5.03 -1.86 22.20
N ASP A 157 3.85 -2.46 22.26
CA ASP A 157 3.48 -3.41 23.31
C ASP A 157 4.14 -4.78 23.07
N THR A 158 5.28 -5.02 23.71
CA THR A 158 6.03 -6.28 23.57
C THR A 158 5.29 -7.51 24.10
N ASP A 159 4.27 -7.32 24.95
CA ASP A 159 3.46 -8.42 25.47
C ASP A 159 2.29 -8.75 24.53
N SER A 160 1.99 -7.90 23.55
CA SER A 160 0.96 -8.18 22.55
C SER A 160 1.43 -9.25 21.56
N LEU A 161 0.53 -10.20 21.28
CA LEU A 161 0.72 -11.22 20.26
C LEU A 161 0.41 -10.69 18.85
N LEU A 162 -0.18 -9.50 18.74
CA LEU A 162 -0.58 -8.91 17.47
C LEU A 162 0.56 -8.06 16.90
N PRO A 163 1.05 -8.37 15.69
CA PRO A 163 2.05 -7.54 15.00
C PRO A 163 1.68 -6.05 14.94
N ALA A 164 0.40 -5.73 14.77
CA ALA A 164 -0.07 -4.35 14.66
C ALA A 164 0.19 -3.52 15.93
N ASP A 165 0.28 -4.15 17.10
CA ASP A 165 0.45 -3.46 18.39
C ASP A 165 1.93 -3.34 18.81
N ASN A 166 2.85 -3.95 18.07
CA ASN A 166 4.27 -4.01 18.44
C ASN A 166 5.27 -3.71 17.32
N PHE A 167 4.80 -3.45 16.09
CA PHE A 167 5.66 -3.29 14.93
C PHE A 167 6.69 -2.14 15.06
N LEU A 168 6.40 -1.10 15.86
CA LEU A 168 7.34 0.01 16.07
C LEU A 168 8.59 -0.45 16.83
N MET A 169 8.46 -1.43 17.74
CA MET A 169 9.63 -2.00 18.40
C MET A 169 10.55 -2.66 17.37
N GLU A 170 9.99 -3.51 16.50
CA GLU A 170 10.75 -4.17 15.44
C GLU A 170 11.40 -3.15 14.48
N LEU A 171 10.66 -2.09 14.12
CA LEU A 171 11.16 -1.01 13.29
C LEU A 171 12.39 -0.32 13.92
N PHE A 172 12.33 0.02 15.21
CA PHE A 172 13.41 0.72 15.92
C PHE A 172 14.61 -0.17 16.25
N THR A 173 14.39 -1.47 16.46
CA THR A 173 15.47 -2.41 16.82
C THR A 173 15.99 -3.21 15.64
N SER A 174 15.52 -2.95 14.41
CA SER A 174 16.00 -3.63 13.22
C SER A 174 17.50 -3.43 13.02
N GLU A 175 18.24 -4.49 12.68
CA GLU A 175 19.67 -4.43 12.40
C GLU A 175 19.99 -5.00 11.00
N PRO A 176 20.65 -4.22 10.11
CA PRO A 176 20.99 -2.80 10.24
C PRO A 176 19.75 -1.90 10.17
N ASN A 177 19.71 -0.83 10.97
CA ASN A 177 18.60 0.12 10.97
C ASN A 177 18.79 1.21 9.89
N PHE A 178 17.77 1.45 9.08
CA PHE A 178 17.73 2.49 8.05
C PHE A 178 16.78 3.64 8.37
N LEU A 179 16.14 3.64 9.53
CA LEU A 179 15.32 4.75 10.02
C LEU A 179 16.22 5.80 10.69
N ARG A 180 16.26 7.01 10.14
CA ARG A 180 17.03 8.13 10.71
C ARG A 180 16.24 8.88 11.76
N HIS A 181 15.00 9.23 11.45
CA HIS A 181 14.12 9.97 12.33
C HIS A 181 12.72 9.38 12.29
N TYR A 182 12.09 9.34 13.46
CA TYR A 182 10.70 8.97 13.64
C TYR A 182 9.98 10.10 14.37
N ASN A 183 8.86 10.54 13.81
CA ASN A 183 7.95 11.48 14.45
C ASN A 183 6.63 10.78 14.73
N HIS A 184 6.10 10.95 15.94
CA HIS A 184 4.77 10.49 16.32
C HIS A 184 3.85 11.70 16.53
N ILE A 185 2.64 11.66 15.97
CA ILE A 185 1.68 12.75 16.04
C ILE A 185 0.32 12.19 16.47
N GLY A 186 -0.09 12.48 17.70
CA GLY A 186 -1.35 12.03 18.29
C GLY A 186 -1.14 11.56 19.72
#